data_AF-A0A1C5N166-F1
#
_entry.id   AF-A0A1C5N166-F1
#
_cell.length_a   1.000
_cell.length_b   1.000
_cell.length_c   1.000
_cell.angle_alpha   90.00
_cell.angle_beta   90.00
_cell.angle_gamma   90.00
#
_symmetry.space_group_name_H-M   'P 1'
#
loop_
_entity.id
_entity.type
_entity.pdbx_description
1 polymer ?
#
loop_
_entity_poly.entity_id
_entity_poly.type
_entity_poly.pdbx_seq_one_letter_code
_entity_poly.pdbx_strand_id
1 'polypeptide(L)'
;MNDPFTLSFGKKPLQYISRISQTNQILETFRSDVPSTQIFMITGVRGSGKTVMMTSIASELKKDDSWIVIELNPARDLLQSLAAKIYSLPDMHTRFLNARLDFSAFSLGVSVENTAPVTDIENVLELMLEQIKKSGKRLLVTVDEVTPSEYIRIFASSFQIFFVRISPFSC
;
A
#
# COMPACT_ATOMS: atom_id res chain seq x y z
N MET A 1 30.25 -19.15 -16.07
CA MET A 1 30.21 -17.72 -16.47
C MET A 1 28.85 -17.20 -16.02
N ASN A 2 28.79 -16.43 -14.91
CA ASN A 2 27.54 -15.90 -14.38
C ASN A 2 27.20 -14.61 -15.11
N ASP A 3 26.13 -14.60 -15.90
CA ASP A 3 25.63 -13.40 -16.57
C ASP A 3 25.05 -12.44 -15.50
N PRO A 4 25.66 -11.25 -15.30
CA PRO A 4 25.20 -10.28 -14.31
C PRO A 4 23.85 -9.64 -14.68
N PHE A 5 23.33 -9.87 -15.89
CA PHE A 5 22.02 -9.40 -16.38
C PHE A 5 20.93 -10.47 -16.33
N THR A 6 21.20 -11.63 -15.74
CA THR A 6 20.19 -12.69 -15.59
C THR A 6 18.99 -12.18 -14.78
N LEU A 7 17.83 -12.08 -15.43
CA LEU A 7 16.54 -11.73 -14.82
C LEU A 7 16.12 -12.81 -13.82
N SER A 8 16.53 -12.64 -12.57
CA SER A 8 16.06 -13.48 -11.47
C SER A 8 14.78 -12.85 -10.91
N PHE A 9 13.61 -13.43 -11.24
CA PHE A 9 12.34 -13.00 -10.66
C PHE A 9 12.44 -12.98 -9.13
N GLY A 10 12.14 -11.83 -8.52
CA GLY A 10 12.14 -11.66 -7.06
C GLY A 10 13.51 -11.52 -6.39
N LYS A 11 14.63 -11.44 -7.12
CA LYS A 11 15.97 -11.21 -6.52
C LYS A 11 16.60 -9.91 -7.01
N LYS A 12 17.24 -9.18 -6.09
CA LYS A 12 17.95 -7.93 -6.39
C LYS A 12 19.20 -8.25 -7.24
N PRO A 13 19.38 -7.63 -8.43
CA PRO A 13 20.56 -7.87 -9.27
C PRO A 13 21.84 -7.35 -8.60
N LEU A 14 22.97 -8.02 -8.89
CA LEU A 14 24.30 -7.73 -8.31
C LEU A 14 24.88 -6.40 -8.78
N GLN A 15 24.56 -5.95 -10.00
CA GLN A 15 24.91 -4.62 -10.51
C GLN A 15 23.62 -3.82 -10.76
N TYR A 16 23.44 -2.76 -9.97
CA TYR A 16 22.34 -1.81 -10.05
C TYR A 16 22.93 -0.43 -10.33
N ILE A 17 22.56 0.21 -11.44
CA ILE A 17 22.89 1.62 -11.64
C ILE A 17 22.14 2.40 -10.57
N SER A 18 22.91 2.92 -9.62
CA SER A 18 22.39 3.40 -8.36
C SER A 18 21.52 4.65 -8.60
N ARG A 19 20.21 4.52 -8.39
CA ARG A 19 19.27 5.65 -8.24
C ARG A 19 19.21 6.11 -6.79
N ILE A 20 20.36 6.16 -6.12
CA ILE A 20 20.44 6.40 -4.67
C ILE A 20 19.81 7.73 -4.31
N SER A 21 20.09 8.80 -5.08
CA SER A 21 19.51 10.12 -4.83
C SER A 21 17.98 10.12 -4.90
N GLN A 22 17.39 9.54 -5.95
CA GLN A 22 15.94 9.46 -6.14
C GLN A 22 15.27 8.58 -5.08
N THR A 23 15.91 7.45 -4.74
CA THR A 23 15.42 6.53 -3.72
C THR A 23 15.43 7.18 -2.35
N ASN A 24 16.52 7.87 -2.00
CA ASN A 24 16.67 8.57 -0.73
C ASN A 24 15.69 9.74 -0.63
N GLN A 25 15.49 10.50 -1.71
CA GLN A 25 14.50 11.58 -1.74
C GLN A 25 13.08 11.08 -1.44
N ILE A 26 12.69 9.93 -2.01
CA ILE A 26 11.38 9.33 -1.72
C ILE A 26 11.29 8.86 -0.26
N LEU A 27 12.34 8.20 0.24
CA LEU A 27 12.40 7.74 1.62
C LEU A 27 12.31 8.90 2.62
N GLU A 28 13.08 9.97 2.39
CA GLU A 28 13.06 11.19 3.21
C GLU A 28 11.68 11.85 3.18
N THR A 29 11.06 11.95 1.99
CA THR A 29 9.71 12.50 1.85
C THR A 29 8.70 11.69 2.66
N PHE A 30 8.71 10.36 2.57
CA PHE A 30 7.80 9.50 3.33
C PHE A 30 8.05 9.51 4.84
N ARG A 31 9.31 9.69 5.26
CA ARG A 31 9.70 9.75 6.68
C ARG A 31 9.45 11.13 7.31
N SER A 32 9.28 12.18 6.51
CA SER A 32 8.91 13.51 7.01
C SER A 32 7.65 13.45 7.86
N ASP A 33 7.58 14.27 8.91
CA ASP A 33 6.37 14.44 9.73
C ASP A 33 5.25 15.11 8.93
N VAL A 34 5.64 16.03 8.04
CA VAL A 34 4.74 16.67 7.07
C VAL A 34 5.27 16.35 5.68
N PRO A 35 4.82 15.26 5.04
CA PRO A 35 5.28 14.88 3.72
C PRO A 35 4.74 15.87 2.67
N SER A 36 5.62 16.36 1.79
CA SER A 36 5.24 17.25 0.68
C SER A 36 4.42 16.53 -0.39
N THR A 37 4.54 15.19 -0.47
CA THR A 37 3.68 14.32 -1.26
C THR A 37 3.52 12.97 -0.57
N GLN A 38 2.35 12.37 -0.72
CA GLN A 38 2.01 11.04 -0.18
C GLN A 38 1.93 9.97 -1.27
N ILE A 39 2.10 10.35 -2.55
CA ILE A 39 1.99 9.45 -3.71
C ILE A 39 3.21 9.66 -4.62
N PHE A 40 3.80 8.55 -5.06
CA PHE A 40 4.85 8.53 -6.08
C PHE A 40 4.49 7.56 -7.20
N MET A 41 4.62 8.01 -8.44
CA MET A 41 4.49 7.16 -9.63
C MET A 41 5.87 6.96 -10.25
N ILE A 42 6.32 5.70 -10.32
CA ILE A 42 7.61 5.36 -10.92
C ILE A 42 7.38 4.91 -12.37
N THR A 43 7.77 5.75 -13.33
CA THR A 43 7.62 5.49 -14.77
C THR A 43 8.96 5.25 -15.45
N GLY A 44 8.93 4.67 -16.66
CA GLY A 44 10.13 4.38 -17.45
C GLY A 44 10.02 3.10 -18.29
N VAL A 45 10.99 2.88 -19.18
CA VAL A 45 11.03 1.73 -20.10
C VAL A 45 11.21 0.39 -19.38
N ARG A 46 10.89 -0.74 -20.05
CA ARG A 46 11.13 -2.09 -19.50
C ARG A 46 12.62 -2.27 -19.18
N GLY A 47 12.93 -2.92 -18.05
CA GLY A 47 14.32 -3.12 -17.62
C GLY A 47 14.97 -1.91 -16.95
N SER A 48 14.30 -0.76 -16.81
CA SER A 48 14.88 0.44 -16.20
C SER A 48 15.03 0.41 -14.67
N GLY A 49 14.77 -0.73 -14.03
CA GLY A 49 14.89 -0.93 -12.58
C GLY A 49 13.75 -0.38 -11.72
N LYS A 50 12.55 -0.14 -12.28
CA LYS A 50 11.39 0.40 -11.56
C LYS A 50 10.95 -0.46 -10.37
N THR A 51 10.68 -1.75 -10.63
CA THR A 51 10.35 -2.74 -9.60
C THR A 51 11.44 -2.81 -8.55
N VAL A 52 12.72 -2.91 -8.95
CA VAL A 52 13.86 -2.95 -8.02
C VAL A 52 13.91 -1.71 -7.12
N MET A 53 13.62 -0.52 -7.67
CA MET A 53 13.55 0.73 -6.91
C MET A 53 12.38 0.71 -5.91
N MET A 54 11.16 0.40 -6.37
CA MET A 54 9.98 0.31 -5.51
C MET A 54 10.17 -0.71 -4.38
N THR A 55 10.65 -1.91 -4.70
CA THR A 55 10.95 -2.96 -3.71
C THR A 55 12.03 -2.52 -2.73
N SER A 56 13.05 -1.77 -3.18
CA SER A 56 14.09 -1.24 -2.29
C SER A 56 13.52 -0.23 -1.28
N ILE A 57 12.65 0.68 -1.73
CA ILE A 57 11.96 1.65 -0.85
C ILE A 57 11.07 0.92 0.16
N ALA A 58 10.24 -0.01 -0.31
CA ALA A 58 9.34 -0.80 0.54
C ALA A 58 10.11 -1.62 1.58
N SER A 59 11.21 -2.26 1.17
CA SER A 59 12.08 -3.03 2.07
C SER A 59 12.74 -2.15 3.13
N GLU A 60 13.17 -0.95 2.75
CA GLU A 60 13.81 -0.01 3.68
C GLU A 60 12.83 0.56 4.71
N LEU A 61 11.59 0.85 4.31
CA LEU A 61 10.53 1.28 5.24
C LEU A 61 10.05 0.13 6.13
N LYS A 62 10.00 -1.10 5.61
CA LYS A 62 9.59 -2.29 6.38
C LYS A 62 10.53 -2.64 7.54
N LYS A 63 11.78 -2.14 7.54
CA LYS A 63 12.72 -2.32 8.67
C LYS A 63 12.34 -1.52 9.90
N ASP A 64 11.46 -0.53 9.75
CA ASP A 64 10.97 0.32 10.82
C ASP A 64 9.59 -0.17 11.26
N ASP A 65 9.49 -0.61 12.51
CA ASP A 65 8.25 -1.17 13.08
C ASP A 65 7.10 -0.15 13.16
N SER A 66 7.38 1.14 12.96
CA SER A 66 6.35 2.16 12.77
C SER A 66 5.64 2.07 11.42
N TRP A 67 6.14 1.29 10.46
CA TRP A 67 5.54 1.13 9.13
C TRP A 67 4.81 -0.20 8.94
N ILE A 68 3.61 -0.11 8.38
CA ILE A 68 2.89 -1.21 7.76
C ILE A 68 3.12 -1.12 6.26
N VAL A 69 3.66 -2.15 5.64
CA VAL A 69 3.94 -2.17 4.19
C VAL A 69 3.09 -3.25 3.53
N ILE A 70 2.20 -2.84 2.62
CA ILE A 70 1.24 -3.72 1.93
C ILE A 70 1.44 -3.62 0.41
N GLU A 71 1.67 -4.77 -0.20
CA GLU A 71 1.69 -4.92 -1.66
C GLU A 71 0.33 -5.37 -2.18
N LEU A 72 -0.17 -4.69 -3.21
CA LEU A 72 -1.43 -5.01 -3.89
C LEU A 72 -1.19 -5.44 -5.34
N ASN A 73 -2.06 -6.32 -5.83
CA ASN A 73 -2.06 -6.78 -7.20
C ASN A 73 -3.06 -5.93 -8.02
N PRO A 74 -2.62 -5.21 -9.08
CA PRO A 74 -3.49 -4.34 -9.89
C PRO A 74 -4.56 -5.10 -10.70
N ALA A 75 -4.45 -6.42 -10.82
CA ALA A 75 -5.41 -7.28 -11.52
C ALA A 75 -6.58 -7.75 -10.65
N ARG A 76 -6.71 -7.25 -9.41
CA ARG A 76 -7.77 -7.59 -8.46
C ARG A 76 -8.41 -6.32 -7.89
N ASP A 77 -9.53 -6.48 -7.19
CA ASP A 77 -10.10 -5.40 -6.39
C ASP A 77 -9.11 -4.96 -5.31
N LEU A 78 -8.57 -3.75 -5.48
CA LEU A 78 -7.51 -3.19 -4.65
C LEU A 78 -8.02 -2.74 -3.27
N LEU A 79 -9.26 -2.25 -3.17
CA LEU A 79 -9.85 -1.81 -1.90
C LEU A 79 -10.12 -3.01 -1.00
N GLN A 80 -10.76 -4.03 -1.56
CA GLN A 80 -11.02 -5.28 -0.86
C GLN A 80 -9.71 -5.99 -0.50
N SER A 81 -8.74 -6.03 -1.42
CA SER A 81 -7.42 -6.61 -1.16
C SER A 81 -6.68 -5.89 -0.02
N LEU A 82 -6.78 -4.56 0.03
CA LEU A 82 -6.16 -3.76 1.09
C LEU A 82 -6.81 -4.03 2.45
N ALA A 83 -8.13 -3.97 2.53
CA ALA A 83 -8.86 -4.22 3.78
C ALA A 83 -8.57 -5.64 4.31
N ALA A 84 -8.52 -6.65 3.43
CA ALA A 84 -8.19 -8.03 3.81
C ALA A 84 -6.78 -8.15 4.38
N LYS A 85 -5.81 -7.48 3.75
CA LYS A 85 -4.43 -7.48 4.22
C LYS A 85 -4.28 -6.75 5.55
N ILE A 86 -4.93 -5.59 5.73
CA ILE A 86 -4.90 -4.86 7.01
C ILE A 86 -5.53 -5.70 8.13
N TYR A 87 -6.71 -6.28 7.88
CA TYR A 87 -7.41 -7.11 8.86
C TYR A 87 -6.61 -8.36 9.27
N SER A 88 -5.82 -8.92 8.36
CA SER A 88 -4.96 -10.09 8.63
C SER A 88 -3.73 -9.79 9.50
N LEU A 89 -3.42 -8.51 9.77
CA LEU A 89 -2.29 -8.14 10.63
C LEU A 89 -2.68 -8.37 12.10
N PRO A 90 -1.97 -9.24 12.85
CA PRO A 90 -2.34 -9.60 14.23
C PRO A 90 -2.51 -8.38 15.16
N ASP A 91 -1.58 -7.42 15.07
CA ASP A 91 -1.59 -6.18 15.85
C ASP A 91 -2.83 -5.33 15.55
N MET A 92 -3.27 -5.29 14.30
CA MET A 92 -4.43 -4.50 13.88
C MET A 92 -5.73 -5.23 14.23
N HIS A 93 -5.79 -6.54 14.00
CA HIS A 93 -6.94 -7.37 14.35
C HIS A 93 -7.32 -7.21 15.82
N THR A 94 -6.33 -7.29 16.72
CA THR A 94 -6.53 -7.08 18.16
C THR A 94 -7.06 -5.68 18.47
N ARG A 95 -6.56 -4.65 17.78
CA ARG A 95 -7.03 -3.26 17.96
C ARG A 95 -8.47 -3.07 17.48
N PHE A 96 -8.86 -3.69 16.38
CA PHE A 96 -10.22 -3.64 15.86
C PHE A 96 -11.21 -4.27 16.86
N LEU A 97 -10.87 -5.43 17.41
CA LEU A 97 -11.68 -6.08 18.46
C LEU A 97 -11.79 -5.20 19.72
N ASN A 98 -10.69 -4.61 20.17
CA ASN A 98 -10.69 -3.72 21.34
C ASN A 98 -11.51 -2.43 21.11
N ALA A 99 -11.50 -1.91 19.88
CA ALA A 99 -12.32 -0.77 19.48
C ALA A 99 -13.79 -1.16 19.22
N ARG A 100 -14.17 -2.43 19.44
CA ARG A 100 -15.51 -3.00 19.15
C ARG A 100 -15.94 -2.79 17.70
N LEU A 101 -14.98 -2.81 16.78
CA LEU A 101 -15.24 -2.76 15.35
C LEU A 101 -15.45 -4.19 14.86
N ASP A 102 -16.70 -4.55 14.56
CA ASP A 102 -17.06 -5.87 14.04
C ASP A 102 -16.91 -5.88 12.52
N PHE A 103 -15.85 -6.55 12.04
CA PHE A 103 -15.59 -6.80 10.63
C PHE A 103 -15.78 -8.28 10.26
N SER A 104 -16.49 -9.06 11.09
CA SER A 104 -16.69 -10.50 10.87
C SER A 104 -17.35 -10.82 9.53
N ALA A 105 -18.26 -9.95 9.05
CA ALA A 105 -18.87 -10.02 7.72
C ALA A 105 -17.86 -9.94 6.56
N PHE A 106 -16.68 -9.35 6.80
CA PHE A 106 -15.63 -9.16 5.80
C PHE A 106 -14.65 -10.35 5.73
N SER A 107 -14.43 -11.06 6.86
CA SER A 107 -13.47 -12.17 6.96
C SER A 107 -13.88 -13.46 6.26
N LEU A 108 -15.17 -13.62 5.91
CA LEU A 108 -15.70 -14.89 5.44
C LEU A 108 -15.62 -15.09 3.92
N GLY A 109 -15.07 -14.14 3.15
CA GLY A 109 -14.83 -14.33 1.71
C GLY A 109 -16.06 -14.83 0.96
N VAL A 110 -17.25 -14.40 1.39
CA VAL A 110 -18.51 -14.91 0.88
C VAL A 110 -18.73 -14.30 -0.50
N SER A 111 -18.22 -14.98 -1.51
CA SER A 111 -18.75 -14.96 -2.87
C SER A 111 -20.15 -15.58 -2.84
N VAL A 112 -21.10 -14.88 -2.24
CA VAL A 112 -22.51 -15.15 -2.47
C VAL A 112 -22.92 -14.17 -3.55
N GLU A 113 -23.21 -14.73 -4.72
CA GLU A 113 -24.14 -14.14 -5.67
C GLU A 113 -25.41 -13.76 -4.92
N ASN A 114 -25.44 -12.56 -4.36
CA ASN A 114 -26.61 -11.80 -3.94
C ASN A 114 -26.10 -10.52 -3.26
N THR A 115 -26.10 -9.46 -4.04
CA THR A 115 -26.06 -8.07 -3.60
C THR A 115 -26.98 -7.81 -2.41
N ALA A 116 -26.42 -7.61 -1.20
CA ALA A 116 -26.66 -6.46 -0.31
C ALA A 116 -26.10 -6.67 1.12
N PRO A 117 -25.71 -5.60 1.84
CA PRO A 117 -25.32 -4.28 1.38
C PRO A 117 -23.79 -4.18 1.34
N VAL A 118 -23.30 -3.40 0.38
CA VAL A 118 -22.03 -2.70 0.49
C VAL A 118 -22.15 -1.80 1.73
N THR A 119 -21.88 -2.32 2.93
CA THR A 119 -21.34 -1.47 4.00
C THR A 119 -20.04 -0.95 3.40
N ASP A 120 -20.11 0.28 2.89
CA ASP A 120 -19.14 0.88 1.99
C ASP A 120 -17.72 0.45 2.35
N ILE A 121 -17.07 -0.31 1.47
CA ILE A 121 -15.69 -0.77 1.67
C ILE A 121 -14.78 0.43 1.97
N GLU A 122 -15.16 1.62 1.49
CA GLU A 122 -14.52 2.89 1.81
C GLU A 122 -14.68 3.28 3.28
N ASN A 123 -15.88 3.16 3.86
CA ASN A 123 -16.10 3.42 5.29
C ASN A 123 -15.33 2.42 6.16
N VAL A 124 -15.28 1.15 5.77
CA VAL A 124 -14.50 0.13 6.48
C VAL A 124 -13.01 0.49 6.45
N LEU A 125 -12.48 0.82 5.26
CA LEU A 125 -11.10 1.24 5.11
C LEU A 125 -10.80 2.52 5.90
N GLU A 126 -11.71 3.49 5.93
CA GLU A 126 -11.54 4.71 6.73
C GLU A 126 -11.37 4.39 8.22
N LEU A 127 -12.24 3.55 8.78
CA LEU A 127 -12.12 3.09 10.17
C LEU A 127 -10.81 2.34 10.42
N MET A 128 -10.38 1.50 9.46
CA MET A 128 -9.11 0.78 9.57
C MET A 128 -7.91 1.75 9.56
N LEU A 129 -7.90 2.72 8.65
CA LEU A 129 -6.85 3.73 8.53
C LEU A 129 -6.80 4.64 9.76
N GLU A 130 -7.94 4.98 10.36
CA GLU A 130 -7.98 5.71 11.63
C GLU A 130 -7.31 4.94 12.77
N GLN A 131 -7.53 3.63 12.87
CA GLN A 131 -6.89 2.83 13.91
C GLN A 131 -5.39 2.70 13.70
N ILE A 132 -4.94 2.59 12.43
CA ILE A 132 -3.52 2.64 12.08
C ILE A 132 -2.93 3.98 12.56
N LYS A 133 -3.59 5.11 12.26
CA LYS A 133 -3.18 6.45 12.72
C LYS A 133 -3.15 6.55 14.25
N LYS A 134 -4.20 6.09 14.95
CA LYS A 134 -4.27 6.07 16.42
C LYS A 134 -3.18 5.20 17.06
N SER A 135 -2.68 4.19 16.34
CA SER A 135 -1.56 3.35 16.80
C SER A 135 -0.18 4.01 16.62
N GLY A 136 -0.11 5.19 16.00
CA GLY A 136 1.15 5.88 15.67
C GLY A 136 1.91 5.25 14.50
N LYS A 137 1.29 4.29 13.79
CA LYS A 137 1.90 3.63 12.64
C LYS A 137 1.57 4.36 11.33
N ARG A 138 2.45 4.22 10.35
CA ARG A 138 2.32 4.71 8.97
C ARG A 138 2.02 3.53 8.04
N LEU A 139 1.26 3.76 6.97
CA LEU A 139 0.93 2.73 5.97
C LEU A 139 1.56 3.10 4.62
N LEU A 140 2.37 2.20 4.07
CA LEU A 140 2.82 2.23 2.68
C LEU A 140 2.05 1.19 1.87
N VAL A 141 1.43 1.62 0.78
CA VAL A 141 0.81 0.72 -0.20
C VAL A 141 1.62 0.76 -1.49
N THR A 142 2.02 -0.41 -1.99
CA THR A 142 2.73 -0.55 -3.27
C THR A 142 1.90 -1.31 -4.29
N VAL A 143 1.89 -0.84 -5.53
CA VAL A 143 1.25 -1.51 -6.67
C VAL A 143 2.25 -1.54 -7.81
N ASP A 144 2.76 -2.73 -8.16
CA ASP A 144 3.66 -2.88 -9.31
C ASP A 144 2.87 -3.08 -10.61
N GLU A 145 3.51 -2.79 -11.75
CA GLU A 145 2.98 -3.06 -13.09
C GLU A 145 1.55 -2.51 -13.32
N VAL A 146 1.26 -1.32 -12.78
CA VAL A 146 -0.01 -0.65 -12.95
C VAL A 146 -0.30 -0.43 -14.44
N THR A 147 -1.44 -0.96 -14.88
CA THR A 147 -2.01 -0.72 -16.20
C THR A 147 -3.39 -0.07 -16.06
N PRO A 148 -3.87 0.68 -17.06
CA PRO A 148 -5.22 1.23 -17.01
C PRO A 148 -6.26 0.13 -16.86
N SER A 149 -6.94 0.12 -15.72
CA SER A 149 -8.01 -0.83 -15.42
C SER A 149 -9.11 -0.15 -14.62
N GLU A 150 -10.29 -0.76 -14.57
CA GLU A 150 -11.37 -0.30 -13.71
C GLU A 150 -10.97 -0.33 -12.23
N TYR A 151 -10.31 -1.40 -11.77
CA TYR A 151 -9.81 -1.51 -10.40
C TYR A 151 -8.88 -0.36 -10.02
N ILE A 152 -7.94 0.02 -10.89
CA ILE A 152 -7.02 1.13 -10.64
C ILE A 152 -7.76 2.47 -10.61
N ARG A 153 -8.74 2.68 -11.50
CA ARG A 153 -9.56 3.91 -11.52
C ARG A 153 -10.39 4.08 -10.25
N ILE A 154 -11.07 3.01 -9.83
CA ILE A 154 -11.85 2.99 -8.59
C ILE A 154 -10.91 3.27 -7.41
N PHE A 155 -9.83 2.50 -7.29
CA PHE A 155 -8.85 2.66 -6.21
C PHE A 155 -8.28 4.08 -6.11
N ALA A 156 -7.86 4.67 -7.24
CA ALA A 156 -7.33 6.04 -7.26
C ALA A 156 -8.37 7.07 -6.81
N SER A 157 -9.63 6.91 -7.24
CA SER A 157 -10.74 7.80 -6.87
C SER A 157 -11.04 7.74 -5.38
N SER A 158 -11.14 6.54 -4.81
CA SER A 158 -11.37 6.34 -3.38
C SER A 158 -10.20 6.82 -2.52
N PHE A 159 -8.96 6.56 -2.94
CA PHE A 159 -7.77 7.01 -2.19
C PHE A 159 -7.63 8.54 -2.15
N GLN A 160 -8.01 9.24 -3.22
CA GLN A 160 -8.05 10.70 -3.20
C GLN A 160 -8.96 11.21 -2.08
N ILE A 161 -10.12 10.57 -1.87
CA ILE A 161 -11.06 10.92 -0.79
C ILE A 161 -10.44 10.64 0.57
N PHE A 162 -9.77 9.50 0.76
CA PHE A 162 -9.09 9.17 2.02
C PHE A 162 -8.01 10.19 2.37
N PHE A 163 -7.19 10.63 1.41
CA PHE A 163 -6.16 11.64 1.67
C PHE A 163 -6.75 12.97 2.15
N VAL A 164 -7.86 13.41 1.57
CA VAL A 164 -8.56 14.64 1.99
C VAL A 164 -9.16 14.52 3.39
N ARG A 165 -9.70 13.35 3.75
CA ARG A 165 -10.39 13.12 5.04
C ARG A 165 -9.45 12.80 6.19
N ILE A 166 -8.36 12.09 5.93
CA ILE A 166 -7.46 11.52 6.95
C ILE A 166 -6.23 12.41 7.18
N SER A 167 -5.86 13.23 6.18
CA SER A 167 -4.88 14.30 6.38
C SER A 167 -5.53 15.40 7.23
N PRO A 168 -4.88 15.85 8.30
CA PRO A 168 -5.37 17.00 9.04
C PRO A 168 -5.34 18.17 8.07
N PHE A 169 -6.48 18.77 7.76
CA PHE A 169 -6.48 20.11 7.20
C PHE A 169 -5.76 21.03 8.18
N SER A 170 -4.54 21.44 7.82
CA SER A 170 -3.97 22.73 8.19
C SER A 170 -2.71 22.97 7.34
N CYS A 171 -2.85 23.87 6.36
CA CYS A 171 -1.75 24.67 5.85
C CYS A 171 -0.99 25.35 7.00
#